data_AF-A0AAD4Q7X1-F1
#
_entry.id   AF-A0AAD4Q7X1-F1
#
_cell.length_a   1.000
_cell.length_b   1.000
_cell.length_c   1.000
_cell.angle_alpha   90.00
_cell.angle_beta   90.00
_cell.angle_gamma   90.00
#
_symmetry.space_group_name_H-M   'P 1'
#
loop_
_entity.id
_entity.type
_entity.pdbx_description
1 polymer ?
#
loop_
_entity_poly.entity_id
_entity_poly.type
_entity_poly.pdbx_seq_one_letter_code
_entity_poly.pdbx_strand_id
1 'polypeptide(L)'
;MSVMNGASLHSTNRSSGVTSTSPPSLRLVRPRCSFVPSLYPCIWGHGSPNMNMDKARISTFQKELQPRVSHISQLAISARPFNLERVLEGLVSPAPILQYLSLSGKKYRRRIDGQPFVPVPVTLFNGSTPRLSRLELKYCDISWKSPLFRSLNHLKITRLSADARPRLSFWLDALDEIPQL
;
A
#
# COMPACT_ATOMS: atom_id res chain seq x y z
N MET A 1 40.11 65.18 -42.09
CA MET A 1 39.12 66.02 -41.39
C MET A 1 38.57 65.15 -40.25
N SER A 2 38.98 65.35 -38.98
CA SER A 2 38.35 66.28 -38.00
C SER A 2 36.85 65.97 -37.82
N VAL A 3 36.24 65.73 -36.65
CA VAL A 3 36.55 65.95 -35.22
C VAL A 3 35.60 65.08 -34.35
N MET A 4 36.16 64.50 -33.29
CA MET A 4 35.71 64.28 -31.90
C MET A 4 34.24 64.36 -31.42
N ASN A 5 33.94 63.39 -30.53
CA ASN A 5 33.45 63.48 -29.13
C ASN A 5 31.98 63.79 -28.74
N GLY A 6 31.54 63.05 -27.70
CA GLY A 6 30.46 63.38 -26.77
C GLY A 6 29.75 62.11 -26.25
N ALA A 7 30.34 61.31 -25.36
CA ALA A 7 30.31 61.42 -23.88
C ALA A 7 28.90 61.46 -23.25
N SER A 8 28.55 60.44 -22.45
CA SER A 8 28.24 60.66 -21.02
C SER A 8 28.15 59.32 -20.24
N LEU A 9 28.81 59.32 -19.09
CA LEU A 9 28.92 58.28 -18.07
C LEU A 9 27.92 58.54 -16.95
N HIS A 10 27.50 57.48 -16.25
CA HIS A 10 27.38 57.31 -14.79
C HIS A 10 26.47 56.10 -14.52
N SER A 11 26.55 55.33 -13.44
CA SER A 11 27.58 54.86 -12.52
C SER A 11 26.84 54.02 -11.48
N THR A 12 27.45 52.91 -11.04
CA THR A 12 27.29 52.25 -9.72
C THR A 12 25.90 51.77 -9.28
N ASN A 13 25.71 50.45 -9.12
CA ASN A 13 25.98 49.84 -7.80
C ASN A 13 26.13 48.32 -7.83
N ARG A 14 26.89 47.85 -6.85
CA ARG A 14 27.40 46.50 -6.60
C ARG A 14 26.53 45.82 -5.53
N SER A 15 26.11 44.57 -5.70
CA SER A 15 26.10 43.60 -4.60
C SER A 15 25.87 42.17 -5.07
N SER A 16 26.76 41.33 -4.58
CA SER A 16 26.82 39.87 -4.55
C SER A 16 25.52 39.15 -4.20
N GLY A 17 25.28 38.03 -4.89
CA GLY A 17 24.30 37.01 -4.51
C GLY A 17 24.65 35.67 -5.16
N VAL A 18 25.41 34.85 -4.43
CA VAL A 18 25.58 33.42 -4.72
C VAL A 18 24.24 32.73 -4.51
N THR A 19 23.75 31.99 -5.50
CA THR A 19 22.78 30.88 -5.35
C THR A 19 22.79 30.12 -6.68
N SER A 20 23.56 29.03 -6.76
CA SER A 20 23.03 27.67 -6.65
C SER A 20 21.83 27.43 -7.57
N THR A 21 22.07 27.46 -8.88
CA THR A 21 21.14 26.91 -9.87
C THR A 21 21.30 25.40 -9.86
N SER A 22 20.47 24.77 -9.03
CA SER A 22 20.34 23.33 -8.94
C SER A 22 19.91 22.76 -10.31
N PRO A 23 20.44 21.61 -10.74
CA PRO A 23 19.98 20.95 -11.95
C PRO A 23 18.53 20.48 -11.79
N PRO A 24 17.80 20.26 -12.90
CA PRO A 24 16.41 19.84 -12.87
C PRO A 24 16.27 18.58 -12.03
N SER A 25 15.47 18.68 -10.96
CA SER A 25 15.09 17.56 -10.12
C SER A 25 14.42 16.48 -10.97
N LEU A 26 15.20 15.45 -11.32
CA LEU A 26 14.68 14.16 -11.69
C LEU A 26 13.89 13.65 -10.49
N ARG A 27 12.58 13.89 -10.50
CA ARG A 27 11.66 13.19 -9.62
C ARG A 27 11.83 11.70 -9.91
N LEU A 28 12.56 11.03 -9.03
CA LEU A 28 12.56 9.58 -8.94
C LEU A 28 11.14 9.19 -8.50
N VAL A 29 10.24 9.08 -9.47
CA VAL A 29 8.97 8.36 -9.31
C VAL A 29 9.38 6.92 -9.06
N ARG A 30 9.58 6.59 -7.78
CA ARG A 30 9.83 5.22 -7.34
C ARG A 30 8.70 4.36 -7.93
N PRO A 31 9.04 3.19 -8.49
CA PRO A 31 8.10 2.42 -9.28
C PRO A 31 6.88 2.07 -8.42
N ARG A 32 5.70 2.27 -9.00
CA ARG A 32 4.48 1.59 -8.55
C ARG A 32 4.78 0.10 -8.59
N CYS A 33 5.16 -0.49 -7.46
CA CYS A 33 5.10 -1.93 -7.29
C CYS A 33 3.63 -2.33 -7.11
N SER A 34 2.85 -2.22 -8.18
CA SER A 34 1.68 -3.07 -8.34
C SER A 34 2.21 -4.48 -8.59
N PHE A 35 2.61 -5.17 -7.52
CA PHE A 35 2.98 -6.58 -7.60
C PHE A 35 1.70 -7.40 -7.69
N VAL A 36 1.06 -7.33 -8.86
CA VAL A 36 0.22 -8.42 -9.31
C VAL A 36 1.20 -9.57 -9.54
N PRO A 37 1.01 -10.78 -8.99
CA PRO A 37 1.78 -11.94 -9.40
C PRO A 37 1.41 -12.25 -10.86
N SER A 38 2.02 -11.51 -11.77
CA SER A 38 2.02 -11.69 -13.21
C SER A 38 3.18 -12.63 -13.49
N LEU A 39 2.89 -13.92 -13.46
CA LEU A 39 3.52 -14.81 -14.42
C LEU A 39 2.65 -14.73 -15.70
N TYR A 40 3.08 -13.85 -16.63
CA TYR A 40 2.61 -13.63 -18.02
C TYR A 40 1.45 -12.65 -18.31
N PRO A 41 1.39 -12.07 -19.53
CA PRO A 41 1.14 -10.65 -19.80
C PRO A 41 -0.35 -10.31 -19.86
N CYS A 42 -0.63 -9.01 -19.84
CA CYS A 42 -1.95 -8.43 -20.08
C CYS A 42 -2.58 -8.93 -21.38
N ILE A 43 -3.42 -9.97 -21.31
CA ILE A 43 -4.40 -10.30 -22.34
C ILE A 43 -5.74 -10.49 -21.61
N TRP A 44 -6.67 -9.57 -21.84
CA TRP A 44 -8.07 -9.76 -21.51
C TRP A 44 -8.61 -10.92 -22.38
N GLY A 45 -8.55 -12.13 -21.83
CA GLY A 45 -9.08 -13.34 -22.45
C GLY A 45 -10.12 -13.99 -21.53
N HIS A 46 -11.36 -14.06 -22.02
CA HIS A 46 -12.45 -14.82 -21.43
C HIS A 46 -12.03 -16.29 -21.21
N GLY A 47 -11.75 -16.68 -19.97
CA GLY A 47 -11.49 -18.09 -19.65
C GLY A 47 -10.50 -18.32 -18.51
N SER A 48 -10.70 -17.71 -17.34
CA SER A 48 -9.79 -17.94 -16.21
C SER A 48 -9.88 -19.40 -15.72
N PRO A 49 -8.79 -20.20 -15.79
CA PRO A 49 -8.74 -21.53 -15.21
C PRO A 49 -8.84 -21.41 -13.70
N ASN A 50 -9.42 -22.43 -13.08
CA ASN A 50 -9.62 -22.55 -11.66
C ASN A 50 -8.26 -22.71 -10.93
N MET A 51 -7.45 -21.64 -10.84
CA MET A 51 -6.13 -21.69 -10.21
C MET A 51 -6.29 -21.73 -8.69
N ASN A 52 -6.38 -22.95 -8.15
CA ASN A 52 -5.97 -23.18 -6.78
C ASN A 52 -4.45 -22.97 -6.71
N MET A 53 -3.99 -22.17 -5.75
CA MET A 53 -2.57 -21.87 -5.62
C MET A 53 -1.99 -22.92 -4.67
N ASP A 54 -1.23 -23.88 -5.20
CA ASP A 54 -0.71 -24.96 -4.37
C ASP A 54 0.30 -24.44 -3.35
N LYS A 55 0.51 -25.21 -2.28
CA LYS A 55 1.36 -24.83 -1.13
C LYS A 55 2.76 -24.36 -1.57
N ALA A 56 3.35 -25.00 -2.58
CA ALA A 56 4.65 -24.63 -3.12
C ALA A 56 4.67 -23.22 -3.73
N ARG A 57 3.59 -22.82 -4.43
CA ARG A 57 3.50 -21.47 -5.02
C ARG A 57 3.32 -20.40 -3.95
N ILE A 58 2.52 -20.69 -2.92
CA ILE A 58 2.37 -19.81 -1.76
C ILE A 58 3.71 -19.60 -1.06
N SER A 59 4.44 -20.68 -0.80
CA SER A 59 5.74 -20.58 -0.11
C SER A 59 6.79 -19.87 -0.96
N THR A 60 6.83 -20.09 -2.28
CA THR A 60 7.69 -19.32 -3.18
C THR A 60 7.34 -17.83 -3.14
N PHE A 61 6.05 -17.48 -3.21
CA PHE A 61 5.62 -16.09 -3.11
C PHE A 61 6.04 -15.46 -1.78
N GLN A 62 5.84 -16.15 -0.67
CA GLN A 62 6.27 -15.68 0.65
C GLN A 62 7.77 -15.47 0.72
N LYS A 63 8.58 -16.44 0.24
CA LYS A 63 10.04 -16.33 0.21
C LYS A 63 10.53 -15.12 -0.58
N GLU A 64 9.90 -14.83 -1.71
CA GLU A 64 10.26 -13.66 -2.53
C GLU A 64 9.78 -12.33 -1.92
N LEU A 65 8.60 -12.34 -1.31
CA LEU A 65 7.99 -11.15 -0.73
C LEU A 65 8.67 -10.75 0.57
N GLN A 66 9.00 -11.70 1.44
CA GLN A 66 9.53 -11.45 2.79
C GLN A 66 10.70 -10.46 2.84
N PRO A 67 11.78 -10.62 2.03
CA PRO A 67 12.92 -9.70 2.06
C PRO A 67 12.58 -8.31 1.50
N ARG A 68 11.48 -8.18 0.76
CA ARG A 68 11.06 -6.93 0.11
C ARG A 68 10.01 -6.17 0.91
N VAL A 69 9.30 -6.82 1.84
CA VAL A 69 8.23 -6.20 2.66
C VAL A 69 8.70 -4.91 3.33
N SER A 70 9.93 -4.86 3.82
CA SER A 70 10.50 -3.68 4.48
C SER A 70 10.69 -2.47 3.55
N HIS A 71 10.70 -2.71 2.23
CA HIS A 71 10.91 -1.71 1.19
C HIS A 71 9.66 -1.45 0.34
N ILE A 72 8.53 -2.09 0.64
CA ILE A 72 7.28 -1.91 -0.07
C ILE A 72 6.43 -0.85 0.64
N SER A 73 6.07 0.21 -0.08
CA SER A 73 5.16 1.25 0.42
C SER A 73 3.69 0.95 0.12
N GLN A 74 3.40 0.10 -0.86
CA GLN A 74 2.04 -0.21 -1.27
C GLN A 74 1.93 -1.70 -1.57
N LEU A 75 1.02 -2.39 -0.89
CA LEU A 75 0.79 -3.81 -1.06
C LEU A 75 -0.69 -4.08 -1.29
N ALA A 76 -1.01 -4.71 -2.41
CA ALA A 76 -2.37 -5.15 -2.71
C ALA A 76 -2.37 -6.64 -3.03
N ILE A 77 -3.07 -7.44 -2.23
CA ILE A 77 -3.15 -8.89 -2.40
C ILE A 77 -4.62 -9.27 -2.61
N SER A 78 -4.89 -9.99 -3.70
CA SER A 78 -6.21 -10.54 -3.97
C SER A 78 -6.14 -12.00 -4.38
N ALA A 79 -6.69 -12.87 -3.54
CA ALA A 79 -6.68 -14.31 -3.73
C ALA A 79 -7.96 -14.93 -3.17
N ARG A 80 -8.16 -16.23 -3.39
CA ARG A 80 -9.24 -16.98 -2.74
C ARG A 80 -9.01 -17.06 -1.24
N PRO A 81 -10.07 -17.23 -0.43
CA PRO A 81 -9.95 -17.13 1.02
C PRO A 81 -8.80 -17.94 1.63
N PHE A 82 -8.76 -19.25 1.35
CA PHE A 82 -7.73 -20.15 1.83
C PHE A 82 -6.30 -19.77 1.39
N ASN A 83 -6.14 -19.30 0.14
CA ASN A 83 -4.83 -18.90 -0.37
C ASN A 83 -4.38 -17.56 0.21
N LEU A 84 -5.33 -16.64 0.43
CA LEU A 84 -5.05 -15.34 1.03
C LEU A 84 -4.63 -15.52 2.49
N GLU A 85 -5.39 -16.30 3.26
CA GLU A 85 -5.08 -16.64 4.66
C GLU A 85 -3.66 -17.19 4.77
N ARG A 86 -3.34 -18.24 4.00
CA ARG A 86 -1.99 -18.83 3.99
C ARG A 86 -0.90 -17.84 3.62
N VAL A 87 -1.15 -16.93 2.68
CA VAL A 87 -0.18 -15.89 2.33
C VAL A 87 0.05 -14.96 3.51
N LEU A 88 -1.02 -14.49 4.17
CA LEU A 88 -0.95 -13.56 5.30
C LEU A 88 -0.24 -14.17 6.52
N GLU A 89 -0.43 -15.46 6.80
CA GLU A 89 0.23 -16.17 7.90
C GLU A 89 1.77 -16.11 7.83
N GLY A 90 2.34 -16.09 6.62
CA GLY A 90 3.80 -16.00 6.43
C GLY A 90 4.35 -14.56 6.39
N LEU A 91 3.49 -13.54 6.40
CA LEU A 91 3.92 -12.13 6.38
C LEU A 91 4.16 -11.62 7.80
N VAL A 92 5.15 -12.20 8.46
CA VAL A 92 5.56 -11.85 9.83
C VAL A 92 6.70 -10.81 9.86
N SER A 93 7.24 -10.38 8.73
CA SER A 93 8.31 -9.38 8.71
C SER A 93 7.77 -7.95 8.88
N PRO A 94 8.44 -7.08 9.64
CA PRO A 94 8.02 -5.68 9.79
C PRO A 94 7.93 -4.95 8.45
N ALA A 95 6.94 -4.07 8.31
CA ALA A 95 6.75 -3.25 7.10
C ALA A 95 6.83 -1.75 7.45
N PRO A 96 8.02 -1.23 7.80
CA PRO A 96 8.21 0.12 8.33
C PRO A 96 7.81 1.25 7.38
N ILE A 97 7.84 1.02 6.07
CA ILE A 97 7.51 2.05 5.07
C ILE A 97 6.19 1.82 4.35
N LEU A 98 5.45 0.76 4.72
CA LEU A 98 4.15 0.44 4.13
C LEU A 98 3.15 1.53 4.47
N GLN A 99 2.54 2.11 3.45
CA GLN A 99 1.54 3.19 3.54
C GLN A 99 0.16 2.74 3.10
N TYR A 100 0.10 1.82 2.13
CA TYR A 100 -1.15 1.31 1.58
C TYR A 100 -1.17 -0.22 1.68
N LEU A 101 -2.22 -0.75 2.31
CA LEU A 101 -2.52 -2.18 2.34
C LEU A 101 -3.93 -2.42 1.82
N SER A 102 -4.05 -3.29 0.82
CA SER A 102 -5.34 -3.73 0.28
C SER A 102 -5.42 -5.25 0.26
N LEU A 103 -6.36 -5.82 1.00
CA LEU A 103 -6.63 -7.26 1.04
C LEU A 103 -8.02 -7.54 0.49
N SER A 104 -8.11 -8.40 -0.53
CA SER A 104 -9.38 -8.79 -1.13
C SER A 104 -9.51 -10.28 -1.33
N GLY A 105 -10.38 -10.91 -0.54
CA GLY A 105 -10.89 -12.25 -0.82
C GLY A 105 -11.68 -12.29 -2.12
N LYS A 106 -11.29 -13.14 -3.07
CA LYS A 106 -12.04 -13.34 -4.33
C LYS A 106 -13.22 -14.26 -4.08
N LYS A 107 -14.38 -13.90 -4.65
CA LYS A 107 -15.56 -14.77 -4.63
C LYS A 107 -15.32 -16.08 -5.36
N TYR A 108 -15.86 -17.17 -4.85
CA TYR A 108 -16.05 -18.37 -5.67
C TYR A 108 -17.10 -18.06 -6.75
N ARG A 109 -16.88 -18.55 -7.97
CA ARG A 109 -17.78 -18.31 -9.11
C ARG A 109 -19.19 -18.88 -8.86
N ARG A 110 -19.30 -19.90 -8.01
CA ARG A 110 -20.60 -20.43 -7.56
C ARG A 110 -20.92 -19.75 -6.23
N ARG A 111 -22.00 -18.96 -6.22
CA ARG A 111 -22.55 -18.33 -5.02
C ARG A 111 -23.16 -19.43 -4.16
N ILE A 112 -22.35 -20.06 -3.33
CA ILE A 112 -22.85 -20.86 -2.21
C ILE A 112 -22.87 -19.90 -1.03
N ASP A 113 -24.06 -19.71 -0.46
CA ASP A 113 -24.21 -18.99 0.80
C ASP A 113 -23.30 -19.66 1.86
N GLY A 114 -22.55 -18.86 2.61
CA GLY A 114 -21.51 -19.37 3.53
C GLY A 114 -20.08 -19.35 2.98
N GLN A 115 -19.78 -18.54 1.94
CA GLN A 115 -18.39 -18.34 1.54
C GLN A 115 -17.53 -17.83 2.73
N PRO A 116 -16.40 -18.48 3.05
CA PRO A 116 -15.58 -18.09 4.19
C PRO A 116 -14.95 -16.72 3.96
N PHE A 117 -15.03 -15.87 4.99
CA PHE A 117 -14.26 -14.63 5.10
C PHE A 117 -12.82 -14.97 5.49
N VAL A 118 -11.88 -14.12 5.08
CA VAL A 118 -10.46 -14.35 5.38
C VAL A 118 -10.11 -13.71 6.71
N PRO A 119 -9.71 -14.48 7.74
CA PRO A 119 -9.20 -13.89 8.97
C PRO A 119 -7.85 -13.22 8.67
N VAL A 120 -7.74 -11.93 9.02
CA VAL A 120 -6.48 -11.18 8.96
C VAL A 120 -5.74 -11.39 10.29
N PRO A 121 -4.54 -11.99 10.26
CA PRO A 121 -3.81 -12.29 11.49
C PRO A 121 -3.37 -11.00 12.20
N VAL A 122 -3.48 -10.98 13.53
CA VAL A 122 -3.02 -9.84 14.36
C VAL A 122 -1.50 -9.67 14.28
N THR A 123 -0.78 -10.76 14.00
CA THR A 123 0.67 -10.81 13.82
C THR A 123 1.13 -10.33 12.44
N LEU A 124 0.22 -9.86 11.58
CA LEU A 124 0.58 -9.35 10.25
C LEU A 124 1.62 -8.23 10.38
N PHE A 125 2.71 -8.37 9.64
CA PHE A 125 3.88 -7.50 9.68
C PHE A 125 4.52 -7.34 11.07
N ASN A 126 4.46 -8.38 11.90
CA ASN A 126 4.88 -8.33 13.31
C ASN A 126 4.18 -7.23 14.12
N GLY A 127 2.99 -6.81 13.69
CA GLY A 127 2.28 -5.66 14.26
C GLY A 127 2.96 -4.31 14.05
N SER A 128 4.02 -4.24 13.23
CA SER A 128 4.82 -3.03 13.01
C SER A 128 4.61 -2.49 11.60
N THR A 129 3.69 -1.52 11.51
CA THR A 129 3.37 -0.80 10.27
C THR A 129 3.24 0.71 10.53
N PRO A 130 4.28 1.37 11.06
CA PRO A 130 4.21 2.73 11.61
C PRO A 130 3.81 3.82 10.60
N ARG A 131 3.86 3.54 9.29
CA ARG A 131 3.52 4.48 8.22
C ARG A 131 2.24 4.12 7.48
N LEU A 132 1.53 3.08 7.93
CA LEU A 132 0.33 2.60 7.26
C LEU A 132 -0.78 3.61 7.45
N SER A 133 -1.15 4.30 6.38
CA SER A 133 -2.16 5.35 6.37
C SER A 133 -3.45 4.93 5.68
N ARG A 134 -3.42 3.89 4.83
CA ARG A 134 -4.60 3.44 4.09
C ARG A 134 -4.75 1.94 4.14
N LEU A 135 -5.91 1.50 4.62
CA LEU A 135 -6.29 0.09 4.71
C LEU A 135 -7.60 -0.16 3.97
N GLU A 136 -7.55 -1.07 3.00
CA GLU A 136 -8.73 -1.56 2.29
C GLU A 136 -8.91 -3.06 2.50
N LEU A 137 -10.09 -3.45 2.99
CA LEU A 137 -10.43 -4.84 3.26
C LEU A 137 -11.72 -5.21 2.52
N LYS A 138 -11.68 -6.34 1.81
CA LYS A 138 -12.84 -6.85 1.07
C LYS A 138 -12.97 -8.36 1.23
N TYR A 139 -14.08 -8.84 1.81
CA TYR A 139 -14.25 -10.25 2.21
C TYR A 139 -13.14 -10.72 3.18
N CYS A 140 -12.72 -9.84 4.08
CA CYS A 140 -11.69 -10.10 5.08
C CYS A 140 -12.21 -9.65 6.45
N ASP A 141 -11.99 -10.47 7.46
CA ASP A 141 -12.34 -10.20 8.85
C ASP A 141 -11.06 -9.82 9.60
N ILE A 142 -11.10 -8.69 10.30
CA ILE A 142 -9.96 -8.16 11.04
C ILE A 142 -10.39 -7.88 12.47
N SER A 143 -9.50 -8.15 13.43
CA SER A 143 -9.71 -7.70 14.80
C SER A 143 -9.59 -6.19 14.88
N TRP A 144 -10.61 -5.50 15.39
CA TRP A 144 -10.61 -4.05 15.62
C TRP A 144 -9.55 -3.58 16.63
N LYS A 145 -8.96 -4.51 17.39
CA LYS A 145 -7.81 -4.26 18.27
C LYS A 145 -6.46 -4.44 17.55
N SER A 146 -6.47 -4.68 16.24
CA SER A 146 -5.24 -4.89 15.46
C SER A 146 -4.37 -3.63 15.47
N PRO A 147 -3.04 -3.76 15.61
CA PRO A 147 -2.13 -2.61 15.57
C PRO A 147 -2.12 -1.90 14.21
N LEU A 148 -2.68 -2.54 13.16
CA LEU A 148 -2.83 -1.97 11.82
C LEU A 148 -3.73 -0.71 11.79
N PHE A 149 -4.56 -0.50 12.82
CA PHE A 149 -5.46 0.66 12.88
C PHE A 149 -4.77 1.93 13.40
N ARG A 150 -3.68 1.84 14.17
CA ARG A 150 -3.12 2.97 14.95
C ARG A 150 -2.65 4.19 14.16
N SER A 151 -2.28 4.03 12.89
CA SER A 151 -1.72 5.12 12.07
C SER A 151 -2.57 5.42 10.82
N LEU A 152 -3.80 4.91 10.76
CA LEU A 152 -4.64 5.04 9.58
C LEU A 152 -5.18 6.46 9.40
N ASN A 153 -5.36 6.86 8.15
CA ASN A 153 -6.10 8.06 7.75
C ASN A 153 -7.24 7.70 6.78
N HIS A 154 -7.26 6.45 6.29
CA HIS A 154 -8.28 5.95 5.38
C HIS A 154 -8.56 4.49 5.67
N LEU A 155 -9.80 4.21 6.05
CA LEU A 155 -10.30 2.86 6.26
C LEU A 155 -11.46 2.58 5.32
N LYS A 156 -11.33 1.53 4.52
CA LYS A 156 -12.42 1.05 3.66
C LYS A 156 -12.63 -0.44 3.89
N ILE A 157 -13.77 -0.78 4.47
CA ILE A 157 -14.13 -2.18 4.69
C ILE A 157 -15.40 -2.49 3.89
N THR A 158 -15.32 -3.53 3.07
CA THR A 158 -16.42 -3.96 2.22
C THR A 158 -16.70 -5.45 2.46
N ARG A 159 -17.91 -5.78 2.92
CA ARG A 159 -18.35 -7.17 3.17
C ARG A 159 -17.51 -7.84 4.27
N LEU A 160 -17.94 -7.62 5.51
CA LEU A 160 -17.50 -8.36 6.72
C LEU A 160 -18.48 -9.49 7.03
N SER A 161 -18.00 -10.53 7.73
CA SER A 161 -18.89 -11.48 8.40
C SER A 161 -19.75 -10.79 9.44
N ALA A 162 -20.85 -11.41 9.86
CA ALA A 162 -21.71 -10.86 10.91
C ALA A 162 -20.94 -10.73 12.24
N ASP A 163 -20.09 -11.72 12.55
CA ASP A 163 -19.35 -11.80 13.81
C ASP A 163 -18.16 -10.83 13.87
N ALA A 164 -17.59 -10.45 12.72
CA ALA A 164 -16.49 -9.48 12.66
C ALA A 164 -16.96 -8.01 12.63
N ARG A 165 -18.27 -7.76 12.63
CA ARG A 165 -18.79 -6.39 12.73
C ARG A 165 -18.47 -5.84 14.13
N PRO A 166 -17.86 -4.65 14.22
CA PRO A 166 -17.61 -4.05 15.52
C PRO A 166 -18.94 -3.70 16.15
N ARG A 167 -19.02 -3.84 17.47
CA ARG A 167 -20.05 -3.09 18.21
C ARG A 167 -19.74 -1.61 18.07
N LEU A 168 -20.78 -0.77 18.12
CA LEU A 168 -20.62 0.68 17.97
C LEU A 168 -19.56 1.25 18.93
N SER A 169 -19.54 0.80 20.19
CA SER A 169 -18.54 1.23 21.18
C SER A 169 -17.10 0.95 20.70
N PHE A 170 -16.81 -0.27 20.25
CA PHE A 170 -15.47 -0.61 19.73
C PHE A 170 -15.11 0.19 18.48
N TRP A 171 -16.11 0.57 17.68
CA TRP A 171 -15.88 1.39 16.51
C TRP A 171 -15.54 2.83 16.90
N LEU A 172 -16.21 3.39 17.92
CA LEU A 172 -15.89 4.70 18.47
C LEU A 172 -14.51 4.72 19.13
N ASP A 173 -14.19 3.72 19.95
CA ASP A 173 -12.85 3.58 20.56
C ASP A 173 -11.76 3.49 19.48
N ALA A 174 -12.03 2.74 18.40
CA ALA A 174 -11.11 2.64 17.29
C ALA A 174 -10.98 3.96 16.50
N LEU A 175 -12.02 4.78 16.42
CA LEU A 175 -11.94 6.10 15.77
C LEU A 175 -11.20 7.12 16.62
N ASP A 176 -11.30 7.08 17.95
CA ASP A 176 -10.52 7.92 18.85
C ASP A 176 -9.01 7.66 18.69
N GLU A 177 -8.63 6.40 18.46
CA GLU A 177 -7.25 5.99 18.13
C GLU A 177 -6.84 6.37 16.69
N ILE A 178 -7.78 6.89 15.89
CA ILE A 178 -7.56 7.30 14.49
C ILE A 178 -8.04 8.75 14.29
N PRO A 179 -7.39 9.74 14.93
CA PRO A 179 -7.86 11.12 14.92
C PRO A 179 -7.80 11.81 13.55
N GLN A 180 -7.22 11.16 12.53
CA GLN A 180 -7.01 11.72 11.20
C GLN A 180 -8.03 11.24 10.16
N LEU A 181 -9.03 10.44 10.56
CA LEU A 181 -10.02 9.83 9.67
C LEU A 181 -11.24 10.71 9.42
#